data_AF-A0A4P5U3P3-F1
#
_entry.id   AF-A0A4P5U3P3-F1
#
_cell.length_a   1.000
_cell.length_b   1.000
_cell.length_c   1.000
_cell.angle_alpha   90.00
_cell.angle_beta   90.00
_cell.angle_gamma   90.00
#
_symmetry.space_group_name_H-M   'P 1'
#
loop_
_entity.id
_entity.type
_entity.pdbx_description
1 polymer ?
#
loop_
_entity_poly.entity_id
_entity_poly.type
_entity_poly.pdbx_seq_one_letter_code
_entity_poly.pdbx_strand_id
1 'polypeptide(L)'
;MNALSLGKKPSAKPTKKLETFVNPCPSRDFHIHMQIPEFTCLCPKTGQPDFATLYLDYIPNKKCVELKSLKLYIWSFRDEGCFHEAVTNRILDDLVKATEPRFMRLRAEFFVRGGVFTNVVAEHKKKGWKPEPTIDLTQFSKQSNTRS
;
A
#
# COMPACT_ATOMS: atom_id res chain seq x y z
N MET A 1 -29.19 38.25 -5.44
CA MET A 1 -27.75 38.02 -5.19
C MET A 1 -27.57 36.57 -4.78
N ASN A 2 -27.17 35.70 -5.71
CA ASN A 2 -26.96 34.27 -5.44
C ASN A 2 -25.53 34.05 -4.94
N ALA A 3 -25.38 33.73 -3.65
CA ALA A 3 -24.13 33.22 -3.13
C ALA A 3 -23.94 31.78 -3.65
N LEU A 4 -23.07 31.60 -4.63
CA LEU A 4 -22.56 30.28 -5.01
C LEU A 4 -21.85 29.68 -3.79
N SER A 5 -22.49 28.71 -3.15
CA SER A 5 -21.90 27.86 -2.10
C SER A 5 -20.78 27.01 -2.69
N LEU A 6 -19.59 27.58 -2.84
CA LEU A 6 -18.36 26.85 -3.05
C LEU A 6 -18.01 26.12 -1.73
N GLY A 7 -17.85 24.80 -1.81
CA GLY A 7 -17.35 23.99 -0.68
C GLY A 7 -18.39 23.14 0.05
N LYS A 8 -19.26 22.39 -0.65
CA LYS A 8 -19.92 21.25 -0.01
C LYS A 8 -18.84 20.35 0.60
N LYS A 9 -18.89 20.14 1.93
CA LYS A 9 -18.04 19.17 2.63
C LYS A 9 -18.07 17.85 1.86
N PRO A 10 -16.93 17.16 1.67
CA PRO A 10 -16.91 15.88 0.99
C PRO A 10 -17.96 14.96 1.62
N SER A 11 -18.83 14.38 0.78
CA SER A 11 -19.97 13.57 1.24
C SER A 11 -19.55 12.29 1.96
N ALA A 12 -18.29 11.87 1.80
CA ALA A 12 -17.73 10.68 2.41
C ALA A 12 -16.89 11.02 3.65
N LYS A 13 -17.17 10.32 4.76
CA LYS A 13 -16.41 10.42 6.02
C LYS A 13 -15.25 9.41 6.04
N PRO A 14 -14.10 9.74 6.66
CA PRO A 14 -13.04 8.77 6.91
C PRO A 14 -13.57 7.55 7.68
N THR A 15 -13.04 6.37 7.39
CA THR A 15 -13.46 5.12 8.05
C THR A 15 -12.33 4.10 8.03
N LYS A 16 -12.17 3.32 9.11
CA LYS A 16 -11.21 2.20 9.16
C LYS A 16 -11.70 0.95 8.42
N LYS A 17 -12.90 0.98 7.85
CA LYS A 17 -13.47 -0.16 7.12
C LYS A 17 -12.93 -0.19 5.69
N LEU A 18 -12.12 -1.20 5.41
CA LEU A 18 -11.70 -1.56 4.05
C LEU A 18 -12.77 -2.43 3.39
N GLU A 19 -13.07 -2.12 2.13
CA GLU A 19 -13.93 -2.93 1.28
C GLU A 19 -13.07 -3.63 0.22
N THR A 20 -13.58 -4.74 -0.31
CA THR A 20 -12.89 -5.53 -1.32
C THR A 20 -13.85 -5.97 -2.41
N PHE A 21 -13.31 -6.23 -3.60
CA PHE A 21 -14.03 -6.89 -4.68
C PHE A 21 -13.31 -8.17 -5.11
N VAL A 22 -14.01 -9.03 -5.84
CA VAL A 22 -13.46 -10.29 -6.36
C VAL A 22 -12.33 -9.99 -7.34
N ASN A 23 -11.19 -10.67 -7.20
CA ASN A 23 -10.12 -10.59 -8.18
C ASN A 23 -10.64 -11.06 -9.55
N PRO A 24 -10.61 -10.22 -10.60
CA PRO A 24 -11.14 -10.56 -11.92
C PRO A 24 -10.28 -11.61 -12.66
N CYS A 25 -9.01 -11.75 -12.30
CA CYS A 25 -8.05 -12.63 -12.98
C CYS A 25 -7.30 -13.55 -11.99
N PRO A 26 -7.97 -14.42 -11.22
CA PRO A 26 -7.35 -15.18 -10.14
C PRO A 26 -6.40 -16.29 -10.60
N SER A 27 -6.44 -16.65 -11.89
CA SER A 27 -5.62 -17.72 -12.48
C SER A 27 -4.17 -17.31 -12.74
N ARG A 28 -3.82 -16.02 -12.68
CA ARG A 28 -2.45 -15.53 -12.92
C ARG A 28 -2.02 -14.56 -11.83
N ASP A 29 -0.72 -14.51 -11.58
CA ASP A 29 -0.13 -13.40 -10.82
C ASP A 29 -0.13 -12.14 -11.70
N PHE A 30 -0.57 -11.03 -11.12
CA PHE A 30 -0.41 -9.71 -11.71
C PHE A 30 -0.12 -8.70 -10.59
N HIS A 31 0.63 -7.67 -10.94
CA HIS A 31 1.06 -6.65 -10.01
C HIS A 31 0.13 -5.45 -10.06
N ILE A 32 -0.35 -5.01 -8.89
CA ILE A 32 -1.05 -3.75 -8.73
C ILE A 32 -0.14 -2.79 -7.97
N HIS A 33 0.24 -1.69 -8.63
CA HIS A 33 0.96 -0.57 -8.04
C HIS A 33 0.01 0.61 -7.80
N MET A 34 0.00 1.15 -6.59
CA MET A 34 -0.75 2.34 -6.23
C MET A 34 0.14 3.35 -5.53
N GLN A 35 -0.04 4.63 -5.89
CA GLN A 35 0.59 5.76 -5.21
C GLN A 35 -0.49 6.56 -4.48
N ILE A 36 -0.24 6.85 -3.22
CA ILE A 36 -1.14 7.55 -2.32
C ILE A 36 -0.37 8.75 -1.74
N PRO A 37 -0.32 9.87 -2.48
CA PRO A 37 0.53 11.02 -2.12
C PRO A 37 -0.04 11.86 -0.97
N GLU A 38 -1.27 11.59 -0.52
CA GLU A 38 -1.99 12.40 0.46
C GLU A 38 -2.12 11.70 1.82
N PHE A 39 -1.09 10.98 2.27
CA PHE A 39 -1.08 10.41 3.62
C PHE A 39 -0.60 11.46 4.64
N THR A 40 -1.30 11.52 5.76
CA THR A 40 -0.89 12.32 6.91
C THR A 40 -1.38 11.69 8.22
N CYS A 41 -0.60 11.89 9.28
CA CYS A 41 -0.92 11.51 10.65
C CYS A 41 -0.31 12.52 11.62
N LEU A 42 -0.56 12.39 12.92
CA LEU A 42 0.05 13.25 13.94
C LEU A 42 1.29 12.57 14.54
N CYS A 43 2.32 13.37 14.82
CA CYS A 43 3.42 12.92 15.65
C CYS A 43 2.91 12.73 17.09
N PRO A 44 3.07 11.54 17.70
CA PRO A 44 2.51 11.25 19.03
C PRO A 44 3.12 12.09 20.15
N LYS A 45 4.32 12.67 19.93
CA LYS A 45 5.01 13.50 20.93
C LYS A 45 4.62 14.97 20.85
N THR A 46 4.53 15.53 19.64
CA THR A 46 4.39 16.98 19.43
C THR A 46 3.01 17.38 18.93
N GLY A 47 2.19 16.44 18.47
CA GLY A 47 0.91 16.71 17.83
C GLY A 47 1.02 17.36 16.44
N GLN A 48 2.24 17.57 15.92
CA GLN A 48 2.43 18.17 14.60
C GLN A 48 2.15 17.15 13.48
N PRO A 49 1.55 17.57 12.36
CA PRO A 49 1.20 16.69 11.25
C PRO A 49 2.44 16.20 10.47
N ASP A 50 2.61 14.89 10.40
CA ASP A 50 3.55 14.21 9.50
C ASP A 50 2.86 13.93 8.16
N PHE A 51 3.64 13.99 7.08
CA PHE A 51 3.17 13.76 5.72
C PHE A 51 4.03 12.68 5.06
N ALA A 52 3.42 11.85 4.22
CA ALA A 52 4.14 10.85 3.44
C ALA A 52 3.47 10.57 2.10
N THR A 53 4.25 10.07 1.15
CA THR A 53 3.71 9.34 0.00
C THR A 53 3.76 7.85 0.31
N LEU A 54 2.63 7.16 0.20
CA LEU A 54 2.59 5.70 0.32
C LEU A 54 2.63 5.07 -1.07
N TYR A 55 3.44 4.03 -1.20
CA TYR A 55 3.52 3.15 -2.36
C TYR A 55 3.06 1.77 -1.94
N LEU A 56 1.95 1.32 -2.52
CA LEU A 56 1.38 0.00 -2.28
C LEU A 56 1.56 -0.86 -3.52
N ASP A 57 2.38 -1.90 -3.38
CA ASP A 57 2.67 -2.89 -4.42
C ASP A 57 2.11 -4.24 -3.95
N TYR A 58 1.19 -4.86 -4.69
CA TYR A 58 0.68 -6.16 -4.27
C TYR A 58 0.25 -7.08 -5.41
N ILE A 59 0.29 -8.37 -5.11
CA ILE A 59 -0.22 -9.44 -5.97
C ILE A 59 -1.46 -10.02 -5.27
N PRO A 60 -2.66 -9.77 -5.80
CA PRO A 60 -3.89 -10.23 -5.16
C PRO A 60 -4.01 -11.75 -5.21
N ASN A 61 -4.74 -12.31 -4.25
CA ASN A 61 -5.18 -13.70 -4.29
C ASN A 61 -6.60 -13.78 -4.84
N LYS A 62 -7.62 -13.83 -3.98
CA LYS A 62 -9.04 -13.89 -4.37
C LYS A 62 -9.74 -12.53 -4.35
N LYS A 63 -9.16 -11.56 -3.66
CA LYS A 63 -9.75 -10.24 -3.41
C LYS A 63 -8.77 -9.14 -3.78
N CYS A 64 -9.30 -8.03 -4.26
CA CYS A 64 -8.59 -6.77 -4.46
C CYS A 64 -9.20 -5.71 -3.53
N VAL A 65 -8.39 -4.76 -3.07
CA VAL A 65 -8.88 -3.64 -2.26
C VAL A 65 -9.71 -2.68 -3.12
N GLU A 66 -10.84 -2.21 -2.61
CA GLU A 66 -11.68 -1.22 -3.29
C GLU A 66 -11.12 0.20 -3.07
N LEU A 67 -10.96 0.95 -4.16
CA LEU A 67 -10.18 2.21 -4.19
C LEU A 67 -10.77 3.32 -3.30
N LYS A 68 -12.10 3.47 -3.28
CA LYS A 68 -12.75 4.50 -2.46
C LYS A 68 -12.57 4.20 -0.97
N SER A 69 -12.74 2.95 -0.55
CA SER A 69 -12.57 2.51 0.83
C SER A 69 -11.12 2.65 1.27
N LEU A 70 -10.15 2.34 0.41
CA LEU A 70 -8.73 2.57 0.66
C LEU A 70 -8.45 4.06 0.92
N LYS A 71 -8.98 4.96 0.08
CA LYS A 71 -8.84 6.40 0.28
C LYS A 71 -9.39 6.84 1.65
N LEU A 72 -10.60 6.40 2.00
CA LEU A 72 -11.23 6.77 3.28
C LEU A 72 -10.51 6.17 4.48
N TYR A 73 -9.91 4.99 4.31
CA TYR A 73 -9.04 4.34 5.28
C TYR A 73 -7.76 5.15 5.51
N ILE A 74 -7.05 5.56 4.47
CA ILE A 74 -5.85 6.40 4.60
C ILE A 74 -6.20 7.75 5.24
N TRP A 75 -7.31 8.38 4.84
CA TRP A 75 -7.75 9.64 5.44
C TRP A 75 -8.08 9.55 6.93
N SER A 76 -8.41 8.36 7.43
CA SER A 76 -8.75 8.17 8.85
C SER A 76 -7.54 8.33 9.79
N PHE A 77 -6.32 8.36 9.28
CA PHE A 77 -5.11 8.54 10.09
C PHE A 77 -4.76 10.00 10.35
N ARG A 78 -5.42 10.96 9.68
CA ARG A 78 -5.08 12.39 9.72
C ARG A 78 -4.92 12.95 11.13
N ASP A 79 -5.83 12.57 12.02
CA ASP A 79 -5.87 13.06 13.40
C ASP A 79 -5.37 12.01 14.41
N GLU A 80 -4.72 10.94 13.95
CA GLU A 80 -4.18 9.86 14.80
C GLU A 80 -2.69 10.08 15.11
N GLY A 81 -2.33 9.99 16.39
CA GLY A 81 -0.94 10.01 16.85
C GLY A 81 -0.25 8.67 16.66
N CYS A 82 0.74 8.59 15.78
CA CYS A 82 1.47 7.33 15.53
C CYS A 82 2.92 7.53 15.07
N PHE A 83 3.80 6.61 15.46
CA PHE A 83 5.15 6.52 14.90
C PHE A 83 5.11 6.04 13.44
N HIS A 84 6.06 6.49 12.62
CA HIS A 84 6.13 6.20 11.18
C HIS A 84 6.19 4.70 10.91
N GLU A 85 6.96 3.97 11.71
CA GLU A 85 7.14 2.52 11.64
C GLU A 85 5.85 1.79 12.00
N ALA A 86 5.21 2.22 13.10
CA ALA A 86 4.00 1.61 13.60
C ALA A 86 2.83 1.78 12.63
N VAL A 87 2.64 2.98 12.07
CA VAL A 87 1.53 3.24 11.14
C VAL A 87 1.72 2.51 9.82
N THR A 88 2.95 2.40 9.32
CA THR A 88 3.26 1.65 8.10
C THR A 88 2.94 0.16 8.27
N ASN A 89 3.37 -0.46 9.37
CA ASN A 89 3.05 -1.86 9.65
C ASN A 89 1.54 -2.08 9.86
N ARG A 90 0.88 -1.20 10.61
CA ARG A 90 -0.58 -1.27 10.83
C ARG A 90 -1.35 -1.20 9.51
N ILE A 91 -0.98 -0.29 8.61
CA ILE A 91 -1.63 -0.17 7.30
C ILE A 91 -1.46 -1.47 6.51
N LEU A 92 -0.25 -2.02 6.48
CA LEU A 92 0.00 -3.31 5.81
C LEU A 92 -0.85 -4.43 6.42
N ASP A 93 -0.86 -4.58 7.75
CA ASP A 93 -1.59 -5.64 8.44
C ASP A 93 -3.10 -5.58 8.16
N ASP A 94 -3.69 -4.38 8.21
CA ASP A 94 -5.11 -4.17 7.93
C ASP A 94 -5.45 -4.49 6.46
N LEU A 95 -4.58 -4.13 5.52
CA LEU A 95 -4.74 -4.47 4.09
C LEU A 95 -4.58 -5.98 3.83
N VAL A 96 -3.60 -6.62 4.48
CA VAL A 96 -3.38 -8.07 4.41
C VAL A 96 -4.59 -8.81 4.96
N LYS A 97 -5.13 -8.37 6.10
CA LYS A 97 -6.34 -8.94 6.70
C LYS A 97 -7.56 -8.79 5.78
N ALA A 98 -7.71 -7.66 5.11
CA ALA A 98 -8.83 -7.42 4.20
C ALA A 98 -8.73 -8.25 2.90
N THR A 99 -7.53 -8.36 2.32
CA THR A 99 -7.33 -8.87 0.95
C THR A 99 -6.74 -10.27 0.85
N GLU A 100 -6.10 -10.77 1.92
CA GLU A 100 -5.41 -12.06 1.97
C GLU A 100 -4.49 -12.29 0.75
N PRO A 101 -3.57 -11.34 0.44
CA PRO A 101 -2.84 -11.30 -0.82
C PRO A 101 -1.81 -12.42 -0.90
N ARG A 102 -1.28 -12.68 -2.11
CA ARG A 102 -0.13 -13.58 -2.27
C ARG A 102 1.16 -12.91 -1.79
N PHE A 103 1.31 -11.64 -2.13
CA PHE A 103 2.37 -10.74 -1.70
C PHE A 103 1.83 -9.32 -1.58
N MET A 104 2.34 -8.56 -0.63
CA MET A 104 2.05 -7.13 -0.49
C MET A 104 3.24 -6.43 0.14
N ARG A 105 3.62 -5.28 -0.41
CA ARG A 105 4.62 -4.36 0.14
C ARG A 105 3.98 -3.00 0.28
N LEU A 106 4.19 -2.39 1.45
CA LEU A 106 3.91 -0.98 1.66
C LEU A 106 5.23 -0.27 1.91
N ARG A 107 5.51 0.76 1.12
CA ARG A 107 6.59 1.71 1.36
C ARG A 107 5.98 3.07 1.69
N ALA A 108 6.31 3.62 2.85
CA ALA A 108 5.94 4.96 3.25
C ALA A 108 7.17 5.86 3.20
N GLU A 109 7.14 6.89 2.34
CA GLU A 109 8.20 7.90 2.22
C GLU A 109 7.76 9.18 2.94
N PHE A 110 8.21 9.34 4.18
CA PHE A 110 7.85 10.47 5.02
C PHE A 110 8.67 11.72 4.65
N PHE A 111 8.02 12.88 4.75
CA PHE A 111 8.66 14.16 4.53
C PHE A 111 9.70 14.44 5.64
N VAL A 112 10.69 15.27 5.30
CA VAL A 112 11.81 15.57 6.20
C VAL A 112 11.34 16.18 7.51
N ARG A 113 11.83 15.62 8.62
CA ARG A 113 11.63 16.14 9.98
C ARG A 113 13.00 16.23 10.66
N GLY A 114 13.33 17.41 11.20
CA GLY A 114 14.63 17.62 11.87
C GLY A 114 15.85 17.37 10.98
N GLY A 115 15.72 17.55 9.66
CA GLY A 115 16.79 17.27 8.69
C GLY A 115 16.97 15.79 8.33
N VAL A 116 16.09 14.89 8.79
CA VAL A 116 16.18 13.45 8.54
C VAL A 116 15.04 12.99 7.62
N PHE A 117 15.39 12.23 6.59
CA PHE A 117 14.45 11.49 5.75
C PHE A 117 14.15 10.13 6.36
N THR A 118 12.87 9.73 6.36
CA THR A 118 12.46 8.43 6.90
C THR A 118 11.63 7.67 5.85
N ASN A 119 12.16 6.53 5.41
CA ASN A 119 11.45 5.60 4.55
C ASN A 119 11.24 4.29 5.31
N VAL A 120 9.99 3.87 5.44
CA VAL A 120 9.64 2.59 6.07
C VAL A 120 9.10 1.66 5.00
N VAL A 121 9.65 0.44 4.92
CA VAL A 121 9.17 -0.62 4.03
C VAL A 121 8.74 -1.80 4.89
N ALA A 122 7.50 -2.26 4.71
CA ALA A 122 6.97 -3.45 5.34
C ALA A 122 6.43 -4.40 4.25
N GLU A 123 6.58 -5.71 4.47
CA GLU A 123 6.19 -6.73 3.50
C GLU A 123 5.42 -7.88 4.14
N HIS A 124 4.46 -8.39 3.37
CA HIS A 124 3.76 -9.64 3.65
C HIS A 124 3.97 -10.60 2.49
N LYS A 125 4.25 -11.86 2.83
CA LYS A 125 4.32 -12.97 1.88
C LYS A 125 3.48 -14.13 2.40
N LYS A 126 2.53 -14.58 1.57
CA LYS A 126 1.71 -15.76 1.89
C LYS A 126 2.60 -16.99 2.03
N LYS A 127 2.44 -17.74 3.12
CA LYS A 127 3.20 -18.98 3.37
C LYS A 127 3.06 -19.93 2.19
N GLY A 128 4.19 -20.38 1.65
CA GLY A 128 4.24 -21.31 0.51
C GLY A 128 4.08 -20.67 -0.88
N TRP A 129 3.71 -19.39 -0.99
CA TRP A 129 3.72 -18.71 -2.29
C TRP A 129 5.16 -18.42 -2.73
N LYS A 130 5.44 -18.67 -4.01
CA LYS A 130 6.70 -18.34 -4.67
C LYS A 130 6.36 -17.48 -5.89
N PRO A 131 7.07 -16.35 -6.10
CA PRO A 131 6.89 -15.56 -7.31
C PRO A 131 7.29 -16.38 -8.53
N GLU A 132 6.64 -16.10 -9.66
CA GLU A 132 7.09 -16.59 -10.96
C GLU A 132 8.54 -16.13 -11.20
N PRO A 133 9.41 -17.00 -11.75
CA PRO A 133 10.77 -16.62 -12.04
C PRO A 133 10.80 -15.49 -13.08
N THR A 134 11.73 -14.56 -12.92
CA THR A 134 12.00 -13.56 -13.95
C THR A 134 12.46 -14.26 -15.22
N ILE A 135 11.74 -14.04 -16.32
CA ILE A 135 12.13 -14.56 -17.62
C ILE A 135 13.22 -13.65 -18.18
N ASP A 136 14.48 -14.09 -18.05
CA ASP A 136 15.61 -13.47 -18.73
C ASP A 136 15.84 -14.18 -20.07
N LEU A 137 15.40 -13.53 -21.15
CA LEU A 137 15.55 -14.05 -22.52
C LEU A 137 17.01 -14.08 -23.02
N THR A 138 17.93 -13.47 -22.27
CA THR A 138 19.36 -13.40 -22.62
C THR A 138 20.20 -14.48 -21.97
N GLN A 139 19.65 -15.22 -21.00
CA GLN A 139 20.32 -16.33 -20.34
C GLN A 139 19.96 -17.67 -20.98
N PHE A 140 20.90 -18.23 -21.75
CA PHE A 140 20.84 -19.62 -22.18
C PHE A 140 21.48 -20.51 -21.12
N SER A 141 20.82 -21.62 -20.76
CA SER A 141 21.44 -22.66 -19.91
C SER A 141 22.74 -23.12 -20.57
N LYS A 142 23.85 -23.20 -19.82
CA LYS A 142 25.10 -23.80 -20.30
C LYS A 142 24.84 -25.26 -20.66
N GLN A 143 24.60 -25.55 -21.93
CA GLN A 143 24.62 -26.90 -22.45
C GLN A 143 26.08 -27.32 -22.61
N SER A 144 26.48 -28.41 -21.97
CA SER A 144 27.78 -29.02 -22.24
C SER A 144 27.68 -29.75 -23.56
N ASN A 145 28.35 -29.24 -24.59
CA ASN A 145 28.38 -29.86 -25.93
C ASN A 145 29.41 -31.00 -26.02
N THR A 146 30.08 -31.35 -24.93
CA THR A 146 31.00 -32.49 -24.87
C THR A 146 30.29 -33.72 -24.30
N ARG A 147 30.33 -34.82 -25.06
CA ARG A 147 30.03 -36.17 -24.56
C ARG A 147 31.25 -36.64 -23.77
N SER A 148 31.02 -37.14 -22.55
CA SER A 148 32.02 -37.82 -21.72
C SER A 148 32.55 -39.09 -22.39
#